data_AF-A0A7V8ATQ6-F1
#
_entry.id   AF-A0A7V8ATQ6-F1
#
_cell.length_a   1.000
_cell.length_b   1.000
_cell.length_c   1.000
_cell.angle_alpha   90.00
_cell.angle_beta   90.00
_cell.angle_gamma   90.00
#
_symmetry.space_group_name_H-M   'P 1'
#
loop_
_entity.id
_entity.type
_entity.pdbx_description
1 polymer ?
#
loop_
_entity_poly.entity_id
_entity_poly.type
_entity_poly.pdbx_seq_one_letter_code
_entity_poly.pdbx_strand_id
1 'polypeptide(L)'
;MNIDPLGSIGLSAFVAAIPIFFLFIALAGLKMKGHIAATIATSLAVLIAIFFYGMPTQYALAATFQGALFGLFPVCWIVITALFIYNMSVATGQFEVIKNSLASITDDRRMQALLIAFSFGAFIEGAAGFGTPVAMTCAMLVGLGFNPLYAAGICLLANTAPVAYGAIGLPVIVGAAVSGVDEMALSQMVGRTLPFLSCLVPLYLTVLMSGWKKGLEVWPACFVSGGSFAIAQFWSSNYLGPMLPDIIAALFSIVCTVAFLKFWSPKETWRFPNEPKSEGKAQLMYTGGQVFRAWAPFIILSLFVAVWGIKPAKAALEHIFFYKWTNPYLHNMVINYLGKQVPAVYNFNFLSAAGTAILFAWFFSIPVMGASMQTALKAAGGTFKQLKWPIYTIATILGFAFIMNFSGAAITLGTAFAASGSAFPFFAAFIGWLGVFMTGSDTSANAIFGKLQYVTAEKIGIDPVITMSANTCGGVCGKMISPQSISVATAATGMVGREGDIFRFTVIHSIILATLIGIMHYLWAYVFPWMVPAYEKIIAGAPKPVVDAAAAAAKKAATIQEGYMYIVGGIVLIFIVTIASRIAGAGPIKVAAGKDKAHFH
;
A
#
# COMPACT_ATOMS: atom_id res chain seq x y z
N MET A 1 22.19 -14.12 20.21
CA MET A 1 22.38 -14.02 18.75
C MET A 1 23.83 -13.67 18.51
N ASN A 2 24.56 -14.42 17.69
CA ASN A 2 25.88 -13.99 17.20
C ASN A 2 25.68 -13.26 15.86
N ILE A 3 26.10 -12.00 15.77
CA ILE A 3 25.98 -11.19 14.53
C ILE A 3 27.23 -11.30 13.63
N ASP A 4 28.27 -11.99 14.08
CA ASP A 4 29.47 -12.28 13.31
C ASP A 4 29.92 -13.75 13.47
N PRO A 5 29.13 -14.71 12.97
CA PRO A 5 29.46 -16.13 13.08
C PRO A 5 30.76 -16.54 12.39
N LEU A 6 31.23 -15.77 11.39
CA LEU A 6 32.43 -16.08 10.61
C LEU A 6 33.66 -15.26 11.01
N GLY A 7 33.57 -14.43 12.06
CA GLY A 7 34.68 -13.56 12.52
C GLY A 7 35.03 -12.42 11.54
N SER A 8 34.18 -12.17 10.55
CA SER A 8 34.24 -11.02 9.65
C SER A 8 32.82 -10.63 9.26
N ILE A 9 32.38 -9.45 9.69
CA ILE A 9 31.06 -8.89 9.38
C ILE A 9 30.77 -8.91 7.87
N GLY A 10 31.76 -8.68 7.01
CA GLY A 10 31.58 -8.73 5.56
C GLY A 10 31.24 -10.14 5.05
N LEU A 11 31.95 -11.17 5.51
CA LEU A 11 31.68 -12.56 5.16
C LEU A 11 30.35 -13.03 5.76
N SER A 12 30.11 -12.71 7.02
CA SER A 12 28.85 -13.00 7.72
C SER A 12 27.65 -12.35 7.02
N ALA A 13 27.81 -11.11 6.52
CA ALA A 13 26.80 -10.40 5.74
C ALA A 13 26.59 -11.02 4.36
N PHE A 14 27.65 -11.46 3.68
CA PHE A 14 27.53 -12.15 2.40
C PHE A 14 26.68 -13.43 2.54
N VAL A 15 26.95 -14.24 3.57
CA VAL A 15 26.15 -15.43 3.87
C VAL A 15 24.71 -15.08 4.23
N ALA A 16 24.50 -14.04 5.06
CA ALA A 16 23.17 -13.56 5.38
C ALA A 16 22.39 -13.05 4.15
N ALA A 17 23.08 -12.55 3.13
CA ALA A 17 22.50 -12.05 1.89
C ALA A 17 22.13 -13.16 0.90
N ILE A 18 22.64 -14.41 1.05
CA ILE A 18 22.39 -15.51 0.10
C ILE A 18 20.90 -15.71 -0.20
N PRO A 19 19.98 -15.80 0.78
CA PRO A 19 18.56 -15.97 0.48
C PRO A 19 17.97 -14.79 -0.29
N ILE A 20 18.47 -13.58 -0.04
CA ILE A 20 18.03 -12.36 -0.72
C ILE A 20 18.57 -12.38 -2.15
N PHE A 21 19.85 -12.65 -2.37
CA PHE A 21 20.43 -12.82 -3.71
C PHE A 21 19.75 -13.93 -4.49
N PHE A 22 19.39 -15.03 -3.83
CA PHE A 22 18.56 -16.06 -4.43
C PHE A 22 17.20 -15.50 -4.87
N LEU A 23 16.49 -14.73 -4.04
CA LEU A 23 15.24 -14.06 -4.45
C LEU A 23 15.46 -13.14 -5.67
N PHE A 24 16.57 -12.39 -5.70
CA PHE A 24 16.97 -11.57 -6.86
C PHE A 24 17.11 -12.43 -8.12
N ILE A 25 17.91 -13.49 -8.08
CA ILE A 25 18.17 -14.35 -9.23
C ILE A 25 16.89 -15.09 -9.65
N ALA A 26 16.13 -15.60 -8.69
CA ALA A 26 14.91 -16.37 -8.92
C ALA A 26 13.82 -15.52 -9.59
N LEU A 27 13.59 -14.30 -9.12
CA LEU A 27 12.51 -13.45 -9.62
C LEU A 27 12.91 -12.68 -10.88
N ALA A 28 14.10 -12.08 -10.91
CA ALA A 28 14.53 -11.24 -12.03
C ALA A 28 15.18 -12.05 -13.17
N GLY A 29 16.04 -13.02 -12.83
CA GLY A 29 16.79 -13.81 -13.81
C GLY A 29 16.00 -15.02 -14.32
N LEU A 30 15.58 -15.90 -13.39
CA LEU A 30 14.90 -17.16 -13.72
C LEU A 30 13.39 -17.02 -13.93
N LYS A 31 12.80 -15.86 -13.60
CA LYS A 31 11.36 -15.58 -13.70
C LYS A 31 10.48 -16.61 -13.00
N MET A 32 10.94 -17.12 -11.85
CA MET A 32 10.22 -18.11 -11.05
C MET A 32 8.91 -17.52 -10.48
N LYS A 33 7.93 -18.40 -10.23
CA LYS A 33 6.69 -18.01 -9.55
C LYS A 33 7.01 -17.50 -8.14
N GLY A 34 6.43 -16.36 -7.75
CA GLY A 34 6.74 -15.69 -6.48
C GLY A 34 6.62 -16.58 -5.24
N HIS A 35 5.58 -17.41 -5.14
CA HIS A 35 5.43 -18.35 -4.03
C HIS A 35 6.55 -19.38 -3.95
N ILE A 36 7.05 -19.87 -5.09
CA ILE A 36 8.14 -20.86 -5.13
C ILE A 36 9.46 -20.20 -4.71
N ALA A 37 9.75 -19.02 -5.27
CA ALA A 37 10.94 -18.25 -4.92
C ALA A 37 10.97 -17.91 -3.43
N ALA A 38 9.83 -17.45 -2.88
CA ALA A 38 9.67 -17.17 -1.46
C ALA A 38 9.92 -18.42 -0.60
N THR A 39 9.34 -19.58 -0.95
CA THR A 39 9.53 -20.82 -0.17
C THR A 39 10.96 -21.30 -0.14
N ILE A 40 11.65 -21.23 -1.28
CA ILE A 40 13.06 -21.63 -1.35
C ILE A 40 13.91 -20.64 -0.55
N ALA A 41 13.67 -19.33 -0.69
CA ALA A 41 14.40 -18.32 0.07
C ALA A 41 14.19 -18.44 1.58
N THR A 42 12.95 -18.67 2.04
CA THR A 42 12.65 -18.92 3.45
C THR A 42 13.35 -20.19 3.94
N SER A 43 13.33 -21.26 3.14
CA SER A 43 14.06 -22.49 3.46
C SER A 43 15.57 -22.23 3.58
N LEU A 44 16.16 -21.49 2.63
CA LEU A 44 17.58 -21.11 2.69
C LEU A 44 17.88 -20.26 3.94
N ALA A 45 17.01 -19.32 4.30
CA ALA A 45 17.16 -18.52 5.51
C ALA A 45 17.10 -19.35 6.79
N VAL A 46 16.20 -20.34 6.85
CA VAL A 46 16.11 -21.30 7.97
C VAL A 46 17.39 -22.13 8.06
N LEU A 47 17.90 -22.65 6.94
CA LEU A 47 19.14 -23.41 6.91
C LEU A 47 20.33 -22.55 7.36
N ILE A 48 20.42 -21.31 6.90
CA ILE A 48 21.47 -20.38 7.32
C ILE A 48 21.36 -20.04 8.81
N ALA A 49 20.14 -19.82 9.32
CA ALA A 49 19.92 -19.58 10.74
C ALA A 49 20.40 -20.75 11.60
N ILE A 50 20.15 -21.99 11.17
CA ILE A 50 20.54 -23.20 11.90
C ILE A 50 22.05 -23.44 11.82
N PHE A 51 22.61 -23.52 10.61
CA PHE A 51 23.98 -23.98 10.41
C PHE A 51 25.04 -22.90 10.60
N PHE A 52 24.74 -21.64 10.25
CA PHE A 52 25.72 -20.55 10.36
C PHE A 52 25.52 -19.72 11.62
N TYR A 53 24.27 -19.41 11.98
CA TYR A 53 23.97 -18.61 13.19
C TYR A 53 23.79 -19.46 14.45
N GLY A 54 23.85 -20.79 14.33
CA GLY A 54 23.75 -21.72 15.46
C GLY A 54 22.39 -21.70 16.16
N MET A 55 21.33 -21.26 15.47
CA MET A 55 19.99 -21.20 16.03
C MET A 55 19.40 -22.62 16.11
N PRO A 56 18.96 -23.09 17.30
CA PRO A 56 18.29 -24.38 17.41
C PRO A 56 17.09 -24.49 16.46
N THR A 57 16.96 -25.64 15.78
CA THR A 57 15.93 -25.89 14.75
C THR A 57 14.51 -25.54 15.22
N GLN A 58 14.18 -25.89 16.47
CA GLN A 58 12.89 -25.59 17.08
C GLN A 58 12.58 -24.07 17.10
N TYR A 59 13.58 -23.23 17.41
CA TYR A 59 13.40 -21.79 17.45
C TYR A 59 13.35 -21.21 16.04
N ALA A 60 14.14 -21.75 15.11
CA ALA A 60 14.14 -21.31 13.71
C ALA A 60 12.77 -21.54 13.05
N LEU A 61 12.19 -22.73 13.25
CA LEU A 61 10.85 -23.05 12.77
C LEU A 61 9.77 -22.24 13.50
N ALA A 62 9.87 -22.07 14.83
CA ALA A 62 8.92 -21.27 15.60
C ALA A 62 8.92 -19.79 15.17
N ALA A 63 10.09 -19.20 14.89
CA ALA A 63 10.21 -17.83 14.39
C ALA A 63 9.59 -17.68 12.99
N THR A 64 9.88 -18.63 12.10
CA THR A 64 9.32 -18.67 10.75
C THR A 64 7.79 -18.79 10.80
N PHE A 65 7.28 -19.69 11.64
CA PHE A 65 5.84 -19.88 11.82
C PHE A 65 5.16 -18.64 12.40
N GLN A 66 5.77 -17.98 13.37
CA GLN A 66 5.23 -16.74 13.93
C GLN A 66 5.16 -15.61 12.90
N GLY A 67 6.18 -15.47 12.05
CA GLY A 67 6.13 -14.54 10.92
C GLY A 67 5.02 -14.90 9.94
N ALA A 68 4.86 -16.18 9.61
CA ALA A 68 3.80 -16.64 8.73
C ALA A 68 2.40 -16.35 9.30
N LEU A 69 2.19 -16.53 10.61
CA LEU A 69 0.96 -16.13 11.28
C LEU A 69 0.70 -14.63 11.15
N PHE A 70 1.72 -13.78 11.34
CA PHE A 70 1.59 -12.33 11.15
C PHE A 70 1.21 -11.96 9.70
N GLY A 71 1.75 -12.70 8.73
CA GLY A 71 1.37 -12.57 7.32
C GLY A 71 -0.08 -13.01 7.05
N LEU A 72 -0.56 -14.07 7.68
CA LEU A 72 -1.96 -14.52 7.54
C LEU A 72 -2.94 -13.57 8.22
N PHE A 73 -2.60 -13.11 9.43
CA PHE A 73 -3.37 -12.12 10.17
C PHE A 73 -2.43 -11.19 10.95
N PRO A 74 -2.61 -9.86 10.88
CA PRO A 74 -3.76 -9.16 10.28
C PRO A 74 -3.63 -8.91 8.76
N VAL A 75 -2.46 -9.17 8.18
CA VAL A 75 -2.12 -8.71 6.82
C VAL A 75 -3.05 -9.28 5.74
N CYS A 76 -3.12 -10.60 5.56
CA CYS A 76 -3.98 -11.18 4.52
C CYS A 76 -5.47 -10.95 4.79
N TRP A 77 -5.87 -10.82 6.06
CA TRP A 77 -7.25 -10.50 6.42
C TRP A 77 -7.72 -9.16 5.85
N ILE A 78 -6.86 -8.13 5.87
CA ILE A 78 -7.14 -6.82 5.25
C ILE A 78 -7.31 -6.98 3.73
N VAL A 79 -6.39 -7.68 3.07
CA VAL A 79 -6.40 -7.85 1.60
C VAL A 79 -7.64 -8.60 1.13
N ILE A 80 -8.00 -9.69 1.81
CA ILE A 80 -9.15 -10.54 1.44
C ILE A 80 -10.44 -9.73 1.51
N THR A 81 -10.66 -9.05 2.64
CA THR A 81 -11.91 -8.31 2.90
C THR A 81 -12.04 -7.08 2.01
N ALA A 82 -10.94 -6.38 1.71
CA ALA A 82 -10.94 -5.25 0.78
C ALA A 82 -11.34 -5.68 -0.65
N LEU A 83 -10.84 -6.82 -1.11
CA LEU A 83 -11.18 -7.34 -2.43
C LEU A 83 -12.61 -7.88 -2.54
N PHE A 84 -13.31 -8.17 -1.43
CA PHE A 84 -14.72 -8.54 -1.49
C PHE A 84 -15.57 -7.39 -2.03
N ILE A 85 -15.34 -6.16 -1.57
CA ILE A 85 -16.07 -4.97 -2.06
C ILE A 85 -15.74 -4.75 -3.54
N TYR A 86 -14.45 -4.75 -3.89
CA TYR A 86 -14.01 -4.57 -5.27
C TYR A 86 -14.62 -5.61 -6.24
N ASN A 87 -14.45 -6.90 -5.95
CA ASN A 87 -14.94 -7.96 -6.82
C ASN A 87 -16.48 -7.96 -6.90
N MET A 88 -17.16 -7.57 -5.83
CA MET A 88 -18.61 -7.36 -5.85
C MET A 88 -19.03 -6.16 -6.70
N SER A 89 -18.30 -5.04 -6.67
CA SER A 89 -18.55 -3.89 -7.54
C SER A 89 -18.36 -4.21 -9.03
N VAL A 90 -17.39 -5.07 -9.35
CA VAL A 90 -17.18 -5.57 -10.72
C VAL A 90 -18.29 -6.55 -11.12
N ALA A 91 -18.67 -7.47 -10.23
CA ALA A 91 -19.71 -8.46 -10.50
C ALA A 91 -21.10 -7.82 -10.73
N THR A 92 -21.41 -6.75 -9.99
CA THR A 92 -22.69 -6.02 -10.06
C THR A 92 -22.73 -4.94 -11.15
N GLY A 93 -21.63 -4.70 -11.86
CA GLY A 93 -21.55 -3.68 -12.91
C GLY A 93 -21.47 -2.23 -12.40
N GLN A 94 -21.44 -2.00 -11.09
CA GLN A 94 -21.28 -0.67 -10.49
C GLN A 94 -19.95 -0.04 -10.93
N PHE A 95 -18.92 -0.85 -11.13
CA PHE A 95 -17.64 -0.38 -11.62
C PHE A 95 -17.72 0.24 -13.03
N GLU A 96 -18.60 -0.25 -13.91
CA GLU A 96 -18.80 0.34 -15.24
C GLU A 96 -19.39 1.76 -15.15
N VAL A 97 -20.25 2.01 -14.16
CA VAL A 97 -20.80 3.35 -13.88
C VAL A 97 -19.68 4.31 -13.49
N ILE A 98 -18.76 3.87 -12.63
CA ILE A 98 -17.58 4.68 -12.25
C ILE A 98 -16.75 5.03 -13.49
N LYS A 99 -16.44 4.04 -14.34
CA LYS A 99 -15.66 4.25 -15.56
C LYS A 99 -16.32 5.24 -16.53
N ASN A 100 -17.62 5.08 -16.81
CA ASN A 100 -18.35 6.00 -17.70
C ASN A 100 -18.40 7.42 -17.10
N SER A 101 -18.62 7.54 -15.78
CA SER A 101 -18.65 8.84 -15.11
C SER A 101 -17.33 9.61 -15.30
N LEU A 102 -16.19 8.93 -15.12
CA LEU A 102 -14.88 9.55 -15.29
C LEU A 102 -14.57 9.89 -16.75
N ALA A 103 -14.91 9.00 -17.69
CA ALA A 103 -14.72 9.22 -19.12
C ALA A 103 -15.55 10.41 -19.67
N SER A 104 -16.70 10.71 -19.07
CA SER A 104 -17.61 11.78 -19.52
C SER A 104 -17.18 13.20 -19.13
N ILE A 105 -16.18 13.36 -18.25
CA ILE A 105 -15.81 14.67 -17.71
C ILE A 105 -15.13 15.55 -18.76
N THR A 106 -14.22 14.97 -19.54
CA THR A 106 -13.32 15.69 -20.45
C THR A 106 -12.91 14.83 -21.63
N ASP A 107 -12.69 15.47 -22.77
CA ASP A 107 -12.20 14.91 -24.02
C ASP A 107 -10.71 15.19 -24.27
N ASP A 108 -10.05 15.93 -23.36
CA ASP A 108 -8.62 16.20 -23.39
C ASP A 108 -7.83 15.03 -22.78
N ARG A 109 -6.86 14.50 -23.53
CA ARG A 109 -6.08 13.32 -23.11
C ARG A 109 -5.23 13.59 -21.86
N ARG A 110 -4.73 14.81 -21.68
CA ARG A 110 -3.95 15.19 -20.49
C ARG A 110 -4.84 15.11 -19.25
N MET A 111 -6.06 15.65 -19.33
CA MET A 111 -7.01 15.64 -18.20
C MET A 111 -7.54 14.23 -17.91
N GLN A 112 -7.77 13.41 -18.95
CA GLN A 112 -8.10 11.99 -18.78
C GLN A 112 -6.99 11.23 -18.06
N ALA A 113 -5.70 11.51 -18.35
CA ALA A 113 -4.59 10.90 -17.62
C ALA A 113 -4.57 11.32 -16.13
N LEU A 114 -4.85 12.59 -15.80
CA LEU A 114 -4.91 13.04 -14.40
C LEU A 114 -6.07 12.40 -13.61
N LEU A 115 -7.25 12.30 -14.23
CA LEU A 115 -8.42 11.71 -13.60
C LEU A 115 -8.33 10.19 -13.49
N ILE A 116 -7.88 9.53 -14.56
CA ILE A 116 -7.91 8.05 -14.66
C ILE A 116 -6.60 7.44 -14.18
N ALA A 117 -5.46 7.77 -14.78
CA ALA A 117 -4.19 7.13 -14.40
C ALA A 117 -3.72 7.56 -13.01
N PHE A 118 -3.79 8.86 -12.70
CA PHE A 118 -3.32 9.39 -11.42
C PHE A 118 -4.36 9.23 -10.31
N SER A 119 -5.47 9.96 -10.36
CA SER A 119 -6.38 10.02 -9.21
C SER A 119 -7.17 8.73 -9.03
N PHE A 120 -7.83 8.23 -10.07
CA PHE A 120 -8.58 6.97 -10.00
C PHE A 120 -7.66 5.75 -9.84
N GLY A 121 -6.52 5.73 -10.52
CA GLY A 121 -5.49 4.72 -10.30
C GLY A 121 -5.06 4.65 -8.83
N ALA A 122 -4.77 5.79 -8.22
CA ALA A 122 -4.41 5.86 -6.80
C ALA A 122 -5.52 5.37 -5.87
N PHE A 123 -6.79 5.66 -6.19
CA PHE A 123 -7.92 5.13 -5.44
C PHE A 123 -7.97 3.59 -5.47
N ILE A 124 -7.79 2.99 -6.64
CA ILE A 124 -7.77 1.52 -6.78
C ILE A 124 -6.53 0.93 -6.11
N GLU A 125 -5.39 1.63 -6.10
CA GLU A 125 -4.18 1.16 -5.41
C GLU A 125 -4.39 1.15 -3.89
N GLY A 126 -4.95 2.22 -3.34
CA GLY A 126 -5.32 2.31 -1.93
C GLY A 126 -6.33 1.22 -1.52
N ALA A 127 -7.36 0.98 -2.34
CA ALA A 127 -8.44 0.06 -2.01
C ALA A 127 -8.11 -1.43 -2.28
N ALA A 128 -7.45 -1.74 -3.40
CA ALA A 128 -7.26 -3.11 -3.88
C ALA A 128 -5.78 -3.52 -3.98
N GLY A 129 -4.93 -2.65 -4.55
CA GLY A 129 -3.51 -2.95 -4.79
C GLY A 129 -3.27 -4.10 -5.78
N PHE A 130 -2.10 -4.75 -5.66
CA PHE A 130 -1.70 -5.96 -6.42
C PHE A 130 -1.77 -5.86 -7.96
N GLY A 131 -1.48 -4.68 -8.53
CA GLY A 131 -1.49 -4.46 -9.98
C GLY A 131 -2.88 -4.25 -10.59
N THR A 132 -3.96 -4.47 -9.82
CA THR A 132 -5.33 -4.11 -10.19
C THR A 132 -5.47 -2.67 -10.72
N PRO A 133 -4.83 -1.65 -10.10
CA PRO A 133 -4.97 -0.27 -10.55
C PRO A 133 -4.42 -0.07 -11.96
N VAL A 134 -3.22 -0.59 -12.19
CA VAL A 134 -2.54 -0.52 -13.48
C VAL A 134 -3.36 -1.25 -14.54
N ALA A 135 -3.81 -2.48 -14.27
CA ALA A 135 -4.63 -3.23 -15.21
C ALA A 135 -5.86 -2.45 -15.68
N MET A 136 -6.59 -1.88 -14.72
CA MET A 136 -7.87 -1.23 -14.97
C MET A 136 -7.69 0.11 -15.67
N THR A 137 -6.77 0.95 -15.19
CA THR A 137 -6.50 2.26 -15.78
C THR A 137 -5.90 2.13 -17.18
N CYS A 138 -5.01 1.16 -17.42
CA CYS A 138 -4.50 0.84 -18.75
C CYS A 138 -5.63 0.49 -19.72
N ALA A 139 -6.47 -0.48 -19.36
CA ALA A 139 -7.58 -0.91 -20.21
C ALA A 139 -8.57 0.24 -20.50
N MET A 140 -8.82 1.11 -19.52
CA MET A 140 -9.65 2.30 -19.70
C MET A 140 -9.03 3.30 -20.67
N LEU A 141 -7.75 3.64 -20.50
CA LEU A 141 -7.08 4.61 -21.38
C LEU A 141 -6.97 4.07 -22.80
N VAL A 142 -6.65 2.79 -22.99
CA VAL A 142 -6.65 2.14 -24.31
C VAL A 142 -8.05 2.18 -24.92
N GLY A 143 -9.09 1.83 -24.15
CA GLY A 143 -10.48 1.90 -24.61
C GLY A 143 -10.94 3.30 -24.98
N LEU A 144 -10.34 4.34 -24.39
CA LEU A 144 -10.59 5.73 -24.76
C LEU A 144 -9.83 6.16 -26.01
N GLY A 145 -8.82 5.41 -26.47
CA GLY A 145 -8.06 5.65 -27.70
C GLY A 145 -6.56 5.92 -27.51
N PHE A 146 -6.06 5.90 -26.27
CA PHE A 146 -4.62 6.09 -26.03
C PHE A 146 -3.79 5.01 -26.72
N ASN A 147 -2.61 5.40 -27.21
CA ASN A 147 -1.61 4.44 -27.65
C ASN A 147 -1.31 3.44 -26.52
N PRO A 148 -1.38 2.12 -26.76
CA PRO A 148 -1.17 1.09 -25.74
C PRO A 148 0.12 1.25 -24.92
N LEU A 149 1.24 1.59 -25.55
CA LEU A 149 2.52 1.76 -24.88
C LEU A 149 2.49 2.98 -23.94
N TYR A 150 1.95 4.09 -24.43
CA TYR A 150 1.78 5.29 -23.60
C TYR A 150 0.82 5.05 -22.45
N ALA A 151 -0.33 4.41 -22.69
CA ALA A 151 -1.31 4.07 -21.65
C ALA A 151 -0.66 3.22 -20.55
N ALA A 152 0.09 2.19 -20.92
CA ALA A 152 0.84 1.38 -19.95
C ALA A 152 1.86 2.20 -19.16
N GLY A 153 2.69 2.97 -19.86
CA GLY A 153 3.75 3.77 -19.26
C GLY A 153 3.24 4.83 -18.28
N ILE A 154 2.22 5.59 -18.68
CA ILE A 154 1.64 6.64 -17.83
C ILE A 154 0.89 6.06 -16.62
N CYS A 155 0.18 4.95 -16.76
CA CYS A 155 -0.48 4.30 -15.63
C CYS A 155 0.53 3.74 -14.62
N LEU A 156 1.61 3.11 -15.09
CA LEU A 156 2.69 2.63 -14.23
C LEU A 156 3.38 3.77 -13.49
N LEU A 157 3.63 4.89 -14.18
CA LEU A 157 4.27 6.07 -13.60
C LEU A 157 3.34 6.79 -12.63
N ALA A 158 2.07 6.97 -12.98
CA ALA A 158 1.08 7.62 -12.13
C ALA A 158 0.84 6.84 -10.83
N ASN A 159 0.97 5.52 -10.88
CA ASN A 159 0.86 4.65 -9.72
C ASN A 159 2.02 4.83 -8.70
N THR A 160 2.92 5.79 -8.88
CA THR A 160 4.04 6.05 -7.94
C THR A 160 3.71 7.05 -6.83
N ALA A 161 2.58 7.72 -6.89
CA ALA A 161 2.09 8.53 -5.77
C ALA A 161 1.45 7.69 -4.63
N PRO A 162 0.62 6.66 -4.92
CA PRO A 162 -0.10 5.94 -3.87
C PRO A 162 0.69 4.84 -3.14
N VAL A 163 1.39 3.98 -3.89
CA VAL A 163 1.74 2.58 -3.49
C VAL A 163 2.21 2.35 -2.05
N ALA A 164 2.92 3.26 -1.41
CA ALA A 164 3.33 3.12 -0.02
C ALA A 164 2.16 2.91 0.96
N TYR A 165 0.98 3.45 0.65
CA TYR A 165 -0.26 3.20 1.40
C TYR A 165 -1.25 2.31 0.66
N GLY A 166 -0.79 1.64 -0.40
CA GLY A 166 -1.57 0.70 -1.19
C GLY A 166 -2.07 -0.48 -0.35
N ALA A 167 -3.19 -1.06 -0.78
CA ALA A 167 -3.88 -2.13 -0.07
C ALA A 167 -4.12 -1.81 1.42
N ILE A 168 -4.62 -0.60 1.68
CA ILE A 168 -5.01 -0.11 3.00
C ILE A 168 -3.81 -0.04 3.95
N GLY A 169 -2.73 0.60 3.51
CA GLY A 169 -1.56 0.90 4.34
C GLY A 169 -0.61 -0.27 4.58
N LEU A 170 -0.80 -1.37 3.87
CA LEU A 170 -0.10 -2.62 4.17
C LEU A 170 1.43 -2.50 4.14
N PRO A 171 2.06 -1.79 3.19
CA PRO A 171 3.51 -1.62 3.21
C PRO A 171 4.04 -0.96 4.48
N VAL A 172 3.38 0.10 4.96
CA VAL A 172 3.76 0.80 6.19
C VAL A 172 3.52 -0.09 7.42
N ILE A 173 2.37 -0.77 7.50
CA ILE A 173 2.03 -1.67 8.62
C ILE A 173 3.07 -2.79 8.75
N VAL A 174 3.42 -3.45 7.64
CA VAL A 174 4.43 -4.52 7.64
C VAL A 174 5.83 -3.98 7.89
N GLY A 175 6.18 -2.84 7.29
CA GLY A 175 7.46 -2.18 7.52
C GLY A 175 7.69 -1.85 8.99
N ALA A 176 6.68 -1.28 9.65
CA ALA A 176 6.72 -0.98 11.08
C ALA A 176 6.87 -2.25 11.92
N ALA A 177 6.04 -3.27 11.67
CA ALA A 177 6.06 -4.52 12.42
C ALA A 177 7.40 -5.28 12.32
N VAL A 178 8.00 -5.32 11.13
CA VAL A 178 9.25 -6.07 10.91
C VAL A 178 10.48 -5.31 11.38
N SER A 179 10.52 -3.99 11.20
CA SER A 179 11.66 -3.17 11.64
C SER A 179 11.64 -2.91 13.16
N GLY A 180 10.44 -2.80 13.73
CA GLY A 180 10.19 -2.39 15.10
C GLY A 180 10.08 -0.87 15.31
N VAL A 181 9.94 -0.08 14.23
CA VAL A 181 9.61 1.35 14.36
C VAL A 181 8.13 1.54 14.70
N ASP A 182 7.79 2.71 15.25
CA ASP A 182 6.39 3.07 15.48
C ASP A 182 5.64 3.20 14.15
N GLU A 183 4.45 2.58 14.08
CA GLU A 183 3.63 2.54 12.86
C GLU A 183 3.15 3.93 12.44
N MET A 184 2.75 4.77 13.41
CA MET A 184 2.30 6.12 13.13
C MET A 184 3.46 7.02 12.72
N ALA A 185 4.62 6.90 13.35
CA ALA A 185 5.82 7.64 12.96
C ALA A 185 6.27 7.28 11.54
N LEU A 186 6.26 5.99 11.17
CA LEU A 186 6.56 5.59 9.80
C LEU A 186 5.52 6.13 8.81
N SER A 187 4.23 6.04 9.15
CA SER A 187 3.15 6.64 8.37
C SER A 187 3.36 8.15 8.18
N GLN A 188 3.69 8.88 9.23
CA GLN A 188 3.95 10.32 9.19
C GLN A 188 5.15 10.66 8.30
N MET A 189 6.25 9.91 8.42
CA MET A 189 7.46 10.19 7.65
C MET A 189 7.25 9.95 6.16
N VAL A 190 6.69 8.80 5.78
CA VAL A 190 6.31 8.51 4.39
C VAL A 190 5.35 9.59 3.87
N GLY A 191 4.43 10.03 4.73
CA GLY A 191 3.42 11.04 4.46
C GLY A 191 3.94 12.47 4.40
N ARG A 192 5.18 12.69 4.83
CA ARG A 192 5.94 13.94 4.66
C ARG A 192 6.85 13.89 3.42
N THR A 193 7.07 12.70 2.88
CA THR A 193 7.88 12.46 1.68
C THR A 193 7.05 12.48 0.41
N LEU A 194 6.07 11.57 0.30
CA LEU A 194 5.35 11.32 -0.93
C LEU A 194 4.53 12.51 -1.45
N PRO A 195 3.98 13.42 -0.62
CA PRO A 195 3.30 14.62 -1.13
C PRO A 195 4.11 15.44 -2.14
N PHE A 196 5.44 15.47 -2.01
CA PHE A 196 6.30 16.15 -3.00
C PHE A 196 6.25 15.46 -4.36
N LEU A 197 6.29 14.12 -4.41
CA LEU A 197 6.11 13.36 -5.65
C LEU A 197 4.67 13.50 -6.16
N SER A 198 3.67 13.41 -5.29
CA SER A 198 2.26 13.54 -5.65
C SER A 198 1.94 14.89 -6.31
N CYS A 199 2.59 15.98 -5.89
CA CYS A 199 2.50 17.28 -6.57
C CYS A 199 3.21 17.30 -7.93
N LEU A 200 4.36 16.64 -8.03
CA LEU A 200 5.21 16.64 -9.22
C LEU A 200 4.66 15.76 -10.35
N VAL A 201 4.15 14.57 -10.00
CA VAL A 201 3.76 13.50 -10.94
C VAL A 201 2.72 13.94 -11.96
N PRO A 202 1.61 14.63 -11.59
CA PRO A 202 0.63 15.14 -12.57
C PRO A 202 1.25 16.02 -13.65
N LEU A 203 2.08 16.98 -13.26
CA LEU A 203 2.76 17.85 -14.23
C LEU A 203 3.72 17.03 -15.09
N TYR A 204 4.51 16.16 -14.47
CA TYR A 204 5.45 15.29 -15.17
C TYR A 204 4.76 14.40 -16.21
N LEU A 205 3.61 13.82 -15.89
CA LEU A 205 2.79 13.02 -16.81
C LEU A 205 2.33 13.85 -18.02
N THR A 206 1.81 15.06 -17.79
CA THR A 206 1.33 15.91 -18.89
C THR A 206 2.46 16.38 -19.81
N VAL A 207 3.64 16.67 -19.25
CA VAL A 207 4.85 17.01 -20.02
C VAL A 207 5.34 15.81 -20.81
N LEU A 208 5.35 14.62 -20.22
CA LEU A 208 5.77 13.37 -20.89
C LEU A 208 4.87 13.05 -22.09
N MET A 209 3.56 13.30 -21.96
CA MET A 209 2.60 13.04 -23.03
C MET A 209 2.61 14.08 -24.15
N SER A 210 2.66 15.37 -23.78
CA SER A 210 2.38 16.48 -24.71
C SER A 210 3.57 17.40 -24.99
N GLY A 211 4.73 17.13 -24.38
CA GLY A 211 5.91 17.99 -24.42
C GLY A 211 5.82 19.17 -23.46
N TRP A 212 6.94 19.88 -23.29
CA TRP A 212 7.08 20.92 -22.26
C TRP A 212 6.06 22.05 -22.39
N LYS A 213 5.88 22.60 -23.61
CA LYS A 213 4.98 23.74 -23.85
C LYS A 213 3.51 23.39 -23.57
N LYS A 214 3.01 22.31 -24.19
CA LYS A 214 1.61 21.88 -24.05
C LYS A 214 1.31 21.25 -22.68
N GLY A 215 2.30 20.65 -22.03
CA GLY A 215 2.16 20.15 -20.66
C GLY A 215 1.99 21.29 -19.66
N LEU A 216 2.79 22.34 -19.80
CA LEU A 216 2.70 23.51 -18.92
C LEU A 216 1.41 24.31 -19.10
N GLU A 217 0.76 24.30 -20.28
CA GLU A 217 -0.55 24.96 -20.45
C GLU A 217 -1.62 24.47 -19.48
N VAL A 218 -1.51 23.21 -19.00
CA VAL A 218 -2.46 22.60 -18.07
C VAL A 218 -1.96 22.52 -16.64
N TRP A 219 -0.91 23.30 -16.30
CA TRP A 219 -0.37 23.37 -14.95
C TRP A 219 -1.42 23.63 -13.86
N PRO A 220 -2.50 24.43 -14.06
CA PRO A 220 -3.49 24.66 -13.01
C PRO A 220 -4.22 23.36 -12.65
N ALA A 221 -4.59 22.55 -13.64
CA ALA A 221 -5.23 21.26 -13.39
C ALA A 221 -4.26 20.25 -12.76
N CYS A 222 -2.99 20.25 -13.17
CA CYS A 222 -1.94 19.43 -12.55
C CYS A 222 -1.75 19.81 -11.07
N PHE A 223 -1.74 21.11 -10.76
CA PHE A 223 -1.63 21.61 -9.39
C PHE A 223 -2.86 21.27 -8.55
N VAL A 224 -4.07 21.42 -9.10
CA VAL A 224 -5.30 21.03 -8.41
C VAL A 224 -5.31 19.54 -8.12
N SER A 225 -4.99 18.69 -9.11
CA SER A 225 -4.98 17.24 -8.93
C SER A 225 -3.88 16.79 -7.96
N GLY A 226 -2.62 17.14 -8.23
CA GLY A 226 -1.48 16.73 -7.40
C GLY A 226 -1.47 17.37 -6.03
N GLY A 227 -1.77 18.67 -5.96
CA GLY A 227 -1.78 19.44 -4.71
C GLY A 227 -2.89 19.00 -3.77
N SER A 228 -4.12 18.79 -4.26
CA SER A 228 -5.20 18.27 -3.41
C SER A 228 -4.90 16.84 -2.94
N PHE A 229 -4.36 15.97 -3.81
CA PHE A 229 -3.89 14.65 -3.42
C PHE A 229 -2.83 14.73 -2.32
N ALA A 230 -1.78 15.53 -2.52
CA ALA A 230 -0.68 15.70 -1.59
C ALA A 230 -1.12 16.21 -0.21
N ILE A 231 -2.02 17.21 -0.16
CA ILE A 231 -2.56 17.76 1.09
C ILE A 231 -3.36 16.70 1.85
N ALA A 232 -4.26 15.99 1.15
CA ALA A 232 -5.08 14.97 1.77
C ALA A 232 -4.26 13.74 2.21
N GLN A 233 -3.26 13.34 1.41
CA GLN A 233 -2.33 12.26 1.75
C GLN A 233 -1.50 12.63 2.99
N PHE A 234 -0.95 13.85 3.05
CA PHE A 234 -0.23 14.36 4.21
C PHE A 234 -1.12 14.36 5.46
N TRP A 235 -2.32 14.92 5.37
CA TRP A 235 -3.23 15.01 6.52
C TRP A 235 -3.63 13.62 7.02
N SER A 236 -4.09 12.74 6.14
CA SER A 236 -4.54 11.41 6.54
C SER A 236 -3.38 10.58 7.14
N SER A 237 -2.20 10.62 6.53
CA SER A 237 -1.03 9.85 7.00
C SER A 237 -0.51 10.35 8.35
N ASN A 238 -0.65 11.65 8.65
CA ASN A 238 -0.16 12.24 9.88
C ASN A 238 -1.13 12.12 11.06
N TYR A 239 -2.44 12.03 10.80
CA TYR A 239 -3.47 12.08 11.84
C TYR A 239 -4.34 10.83 11.95
N LEU A 240 -4.60 10.12 10.84
CA LEU A 240 -5.44 8.92 10.81
C LEU A 240 -4.63 7.61 10.79
N GLY A 241 -3.38 7.68 10.33
CA GLY A 241 -2.48 6.53 10.21
C GLY A 241 -2.39 5.98 8.78
N PRO A 242 -1.82 4.78 8.59
CA PRO A 242 -1.41 4.31 7.28
C PRO A 242 -2.54 3.76 6.41
N MET A 243 -3.73 3.49 6.96
CA MET A 243 -4.76 2.70 6.27
C MET A 243 -5.55 3.45 5.19
N LEU A 244 -5.78 4.74 5.41
CA LEU A 244 -6.64 5.59 4.57
C LEU A 244 -5.96 6.61 3.64
N PRO A 245 -4.65 6.94 3.74
CA PRO A 245 -4.07 8.04 2.99
C PRO A 245 -4.38 8.04 1.51
N ASP A 246 -4.19 6.93 0.80
CA ASP A 246 -4.41 6.88 -0.64
C ASP A 246 -5.88 6.97 -1.03
N ILE A 247 -6.78 6.34 -0.27
CA ILE A 247 -8.21 6.36 -0.57
C ILE A 247 -8.74 7.79 -0.40
N ILE A 248 -8.42 8.44 0.72
CA ILE A 248 -8.84 9.82 1.00
C ILE A 248 -8.19 10.78 0.00
N ALA A 249 -6.88 10.67 -0.23
CA ALA A 249 -6.16 11.53 -1.16
C ALA A 249 -6.69 11.42 -2.58
N ALA A 250 -6.94 10.20 -3.06
CA ALA A 250 -7.47 9.96 -4.38
C ALA A 250 -8.90 10.48 -4.55
N LEU A 251 -9.81 10.19 -3.61
CA LEU A 251 -11.18 10.69 -3.66
C LEU A 251 -11.22 12.22 -3.61
N PHE A 252 -10.44 12.83 -2.71
CA PHE A 252 -10.34 14.29 -2.62
C PHE A 252 -9.77 14.90 -3.90
N SER A 253 -8.75 14.28 -4.49
CA SER A 253 -8.19 14.69 -5.79
C SER A 253 -9.21 14.59 -6.93
N ILE A 254 -9.97 13.49 -7.00
CA ILE A 254 -11.03 13.34 -8.00
C ILE A 254 -12.06 14.45 -7.84
N VAL A 255 -12.57 14.68 -6.63
CA VAL A 255 -13.59 15.71 -6.38
C VAL A 255 -13.07 17.11 -6.74
N CYS A 256 -11.88 17.48 -6.28
CA CYS A 256 -11.27 18.78 -6.56
C CYS A 256 -11.02 18.97 -8.06
N THR A 257 -10.47 17.95 -8.73
CA THR A 257 -10.17 18.00 -10.17
C THR A 257 -11.46 18.08 -11.00
N VAL A 258 -12.48 17.26 -10.68
CA VAL A 258 -13.79 17.32 -11.34
C VAL A 258 -14.44 18.68 -11.15
N ALA A 259 -14.44 19.22 -9.93
CA ALA A 259 -15.02 20.52 -9.63
C ALA A 259 -14.29 21.64 -10.38
N PHE A 260 -12.96 21.61 -10.41
CA PHE A 260 -12.16 22.56 -11.16
C PHE A 260 -12.45 22.50 -12.67
N LEU A 261 -12.52 21.29 -13.25
CA LEU A 261 -12.82 21.08 -14.67
C LEU A 261 -14.25 21.46 -15.08
N LYS A 262 -15.16 21.73 -14.13
CA LYS A 262 -16.47 22.31 -14.43
C LYS A 262 -16.38 23.79 -14.79
N PHE A 263 -15.41 24.51 -14.21
CA PHE A 263 -15.25 25.95 -14.37
C PHE A 263 -14.05 26.33 -15.23
N TRP A 264 -13.13 25.40 -15.44
CA TRP A 264 -11.92 25.60 -16.21
C TRP A 264 -11.75 24.50 -17.26
N SER A 265 -11.38 24.89 -18.48
CA SER A 265 -10.97 23.99 -19.54
C SER A 265 -9.69 24.51 -20.19
N PRO A 266 -8.81 23.63 -20.71
CA PRO A 266 -7.67 24.07 -21.49
C PRO A 266 -8.12 24.90 -22.69
N LYS A 267 -7.32 25.92 -23.06
CA LYS A 267 -7.62 26.79 -24.22
C LYS A 267 -7.69 26.01 -25.53
N GLU A 268 -6.87 24.97 -25.64
CA GLU A 268 -6.85 24.02 -26.76
C GLU A 268 -6.94 22.60 -26.20
N THR A 269 -7.93 21.83 -26.68
CA THR A 269 -8.03 20.40 -26.39
C THR A 269 -6.86 19.68 -27.06
N TRP A 270 -6.07 18.95 -26.26
CA TRP A 270 -4.94 18.19 -26.76
C TRP A 270 -5.26 16.71 -26.91
N ARG A 271 -4.87 16.15 -28.05
CA ARG A 271 -4.98 14.74 -28.44
C ARG A 271 -3.68 14.25 -29.07
N PHE A 272 -3.51 12.95 -29.19
CA PHE A 272 -2.31 12.41 -29.83
C PHE A 272 -2.31 12.74 -31.33
N PRO A 273 -1.14 12.95 -31.98
CA PRO A 273 -1.06 13.40 -33.37
C PRO A 273 -1.80 12.52 -34.39
N ASN A 274 -1.93 11.23 -34.11
CA ASN A 274 -2.57 10.25 -35.00
C ASN A 274 -4.06 10.01 -34.67
N GLU A 275 -4.64 10.79 -33.75
CA GLU A 275 -6.06 10.67 -33.39
C GLU A 275 -6.93 11.61 -34.23
N PRO A 276 -8.17 11.18 -34.58
CA PRO A 276 -9.14 12.08 -35.17
C PRO A 276 -9.48 13.23 -34.21
N LYS A 277 -9.90 14.37 -34.79
CA LYS A 277 -10.38 15.53 -34.03
C LYS A 277 -11.48 15.12 -33.06
N SER A 278 -11.55 15.81 -31.92
CA SER A 278 -12.52 15.49 -30.87
C SER A 278 -13.95 15.60 -31.37
N GLU A 279 -14.73 14.52 -31.22
CA GLU A 279 -16.18 14.51 -31.39
C GLU A 279 -16.92 15.01 -30.13
N GLY A 280 -16.18 15.47 -29.10
CA GLY A 280 -16.70 15.94 -27.83
C GLY A 280 -16.51 14.93 -26.68
N LYS A 281 -17.15 15.22 -25.55
CA LYS A 281 -17.09 14.38 -24.34
C LYS A 281 -17.86 13.08 -24.54
N ALA A 282 -17.41 12.00 -23.89
CA ALA A 282 -18.18 10.77 -23.85
C ALA A 282 -19.56 11.03 -23.20
N GLN A 283 -20.61 10.40 -23.74
CA GLN A 283 -21.96 10.56 -23.17
C GLN A 283 -22.02 9.95 -21.77
N LEU A 284 -22.51 10.74 -20.80
CA LEU A 284 -22.82 10.26 -19.47
C LEU A 284 -24.12 9.45 -19.54
N MET A 285 -24.00 8.13 -19.39
CA MET A 285 -25.12 7.19 -19.55
C MET A 285 -25.93 7.00 -18.27
N TYR A 286 -25.44 7.53 -17.14
CA TYR A 286 -25.97 7.26 -15.81
C TYR A 286 -26.30 8.57 -15.08
N THR A 287 -27.32 8.53 -14.22
CA THR A 287 -27.71 9.69 -13.41
C THR A 287 -26.69 9.97 -12.30
N GLY A 288 -26.66 11.21 -11.79
CA GLY A 288 -25.79 11.56 -10.66
C GLY A 288 -26.02 10.69 -9.42
N GLY A 289 -27.27 10.27 -9.18
CA GLY A 289 -27.60 9.33 -8.12
C GLY A 289 -27.05 7.93 -8.34
N GLN A 290 -27.07 7.41 -9.58
CA GLN A 290 -26.45 6.13 -9.93
C GLN A 290 -24.92 6.18 -9.78
N VAL A 291 -24.29 7.31 -10.14
CA VAL A 291 -22.86 7.53 -9.90
C VAL A 291 -22.57 7.53 -8.40
N PHE A 292 -23.34 8.26 -7.59
CA PHE A 292 -23.17 8.26 -6.13
C PHE A 292 -23.30 6.86 -5.54
N ARG A 293 -24.30 6.08 -5.98
CA ARG A 293 -24.48 4.68 -5.57
C ARG A 293 -23.28 3.79 -5.92
N ALA A 294 -22.67 4.00 -7.08
CA ALA A 294 -21.51 3.23 -7.51
C ALA A 294 -20.26 3.52 -6.65
N TRP A 295 -20.08 4.75 -6.18
CA TRP A 295 -18.97 5.16 -5.30
C TRP A 295 -19.22 4.85 -3.81
N ALA A 296 -20.48 4.75 -3.39
CA ALA A 296 -20.88 4.57 -2.00
C ALA A 296 -20.22 3.37 -1.26
N PRO A 297 -19.99 2.18 -1.86
CA PRO A 297 -19.28 1.07 -1.20
C PRO A 297 -17.90 1.45 -0.66
N PHE A 298 -17.17 2.28 -1.39
CA PHE A 298 -15.83 2.71 -1.00
C PHE A 298 -15.85 3.87 0.00
N ILE A 299 -16.90 4.71 -0.05
CA ILE A 299 -17.18 5.71 1.00
C ILE A 299 -17.48 4.98 2.31
N ILE A 300 -18.35 3.96 2.28
CA ILE A 300 -18.70 3.12 3.43
C ILE A 300 -17.45 2.43 3.99
N LEU A 301 -16.60 1.86 3.13
CA LEU A 301 -15.30 1.31 3.53
C LEU A 301 -14.45 2.34 4.28
N SER A 302 -14.32 3.53 3.72
CA SER A 302 -13.50 4.60 4.31
C SER A 302 -14.02 5.02 5.68
N LEU A 303 -15.33 5.14 5.84
CA LEU A 303 -15.98 5.46 7.11
C LEU A 303 -15.75 4.37 8.17
N PHE A 304 -15.91 3.10 7.82
CA PHE A 304 -15.66 1.99 8.74
C PHE A 304 -14.21 1.96 9.22
N VAL A 305 -13.25 2.06 8.30
CA VAL A 305 -11.83 2.05 8.65
C VAL A 305 -11.47 3.28 9.48
N ALA A 306 -12.04 4.45 9.18
CA ALA A 306 -11.81 5.67 9.97
C ALA A 306 -12.32 5.49 11.40
N VAL A 307 -13.54 4.99 11.58
CA VAL A 307 -14.13 4.73 12.91
C VAL A 307 -13.32 3.70 13.68
N TRP A 308 -12.89 2.60 13.04
CA TRP A 308 -12.05 1.56 13.69
C TRP A 308 -10.65 2.06 14.04
N GLY A 309 -10.12 3.04 13.30
CA GLY A 309 -8.81 3.64 13.54
C GLY A 309 -8.78 4.61 14.73
N ILE A 310 -9.93 5.11 15.19
CA ILE A 310 -10.01 6.02 16.35
C ILE A 310 -9.57 5.27 17.61
N LYS A 311 -8.57 5.82 18.33
CA LYS A 311 -7.98 5.19 19.54
C LYS A 311 -9.03 4.71 20.55
N PRO A 312 -10.01 5.54 20.99
CA PRO A 312 -11.14 5.09 21.79
C PRO A 312 -11.90 3.90 21.22
N ALA A 313 -12.29 3.95 19.94
CA ALA A 313 -13.05 2.88 19.29
C ALA A 313 -12.26 1.56 19.25
N LYS A 314 -10.98 1.63 18.89
CA LYS A 314 -10.07 0.48 18.95
C LYS A 314 -10.01 -0.13 20.36
N ALA A 315 -9.87 0.71 21.39
CA ALA A 315 -9.83 0.26 22.78
C ALA A 315 -11.15 -0.42 23.21
N ALA A 316 -12.30 0.10 22.78
CA ALA A 316 -13.60 -0.52 23.05
C ALA A 316 -13.76 -1.88 22.35
N LEU A 317 -13.29 -2.03 21.10
CA LEU A 317 -13.32 -3.30 20.37
C LEU A 317 -12.38 -4.33 20.99
N GLU A 318 -11.19 -3.91 21.43
CA GLU A 318 -10.24 -4.77 22.14
C GLU A 318 -10.71 -5.17 23.53
N HIS A 319 -11.52 -4.33 24.18
CA HIS A 319 -12.18 -4.68 25.43
C HIS A 319 -13.19 -5.83 25.25
N ILE A 320 -13.87 -5.89 24.10
CA ILE A 320 -14.79 -7.01 23.77
C ILE A 320 -13.98 -8.26 23.41
N PHE A 321 -12.98 -8.13 22.54
CA PHE A 321 -12.18 -9.25 22.09
C PHE A 321 -10.74 -8.84 21.80
N PHE A 322 -9.81 -9.37 22.59
CA PHE A 322 -8.38 -9.28 22.34
C PHE A 322 -7.70 -10.52 22.93
N TYR A 323 -7.00 -11.27 22.08
CA TYR A 323 -6.27 -12.45 22.51
C TYR A 323 -4.77 -12.25 22.31
N LYS A 324 -4.01 -12.31 23.41
CA LYS A 324 -2.56 -12.20 23.39
C LYS A 324 -1.96 -13.60 23.47
N TRP A 325 -1.36 -14.05 22.38
CA TRP A 325 -0.66 -15.33 22.32
C TRP A 325 0.84 -15.12 22.45
N THR A 326 1.43 -15.66 23.53
CA THR A 326 2.89 -15.74 23.69
C THR A 326 3.36 -17.06 23.09
N ASN A 327 4.27 -17.03 22.13
CA ASN A 327 4.78 -18.24 21.50
C ASN A 327 5.61 -19.04 22.51
N PRO A 328 5.13 -20.21 22.99
CA PRO A 328 5.78 -20.93 24.10
C PRO A 328 7.18 -21.44 23.75
N TYR A 329 7.47 -21.60 22.45
CA TYR A 329 8.76 -22.10 21.98
C TYR A 329 9.79 -21.00 21.71
N LEU A 330 9.36 -19.74 21.56
CA LEU A 330 10.25 -18.65 21.13
C LEU A 330 10.34 -17.49 22.13
N HIS A 331 9.30 -17.30 22.95
CA HIS A 331 9.17 -16.14 23.81
C HIS A 331 10.35 -16.01 24.78
N ASN A 332 11.11 -14.92 24.66
CA ASN A 332 12.29 -14.61 25.47
C ASN A 332 13.43 -15.66 25.41
N MET A 333 13.34 -16.65 24.52
CA MET A 333 14.39 -17.66 24.32
C MET A 333 15.56 -17.11 23.52
N VAL A 334 15.32 -16.09 22.71
CA VAL A 334 16.35 -15.44 21.92
C VAL A 334 16.87 -14.21 22.65
N ILE A 335 18.19 -14.19 22.88
CA ILE A 335 18.89 -13.03 23.43
C ILE A 335 19.47 -12.23 22.26
N ASN A 336 19.14 -10.95 22.15
CA ASN A 336 19.65 -10.08 21.09
C ASN A 336 21.15 -9.75 21.30
N TYR A 337 21.76 -9.05 20.34
CA TYR A 337 23.17 -8.65 20.40
C TYR A 337 23.51 -7.64 21.53
N LEU A 338 22.49 -7.09 22.19
CA LEU A 338 22.61 -6.19 23.35
C LEU A 338 22.39 -6.92 24.69
N GLY A 339 22.28 -8.26 24.68
CA GLY A 339 22.06 -9.06 25.89
C GLY A 339 20.61 -9.05 26.42
N LYS A 340 19.65 -8.48 25.68
CA LYS A 340 18.23 -8.44 26.09
C LYS A 340 17.42 -9.56 25.45
N GLN A 341 16.50 -10.13 26.22
CA GLN A 341 15.53 -11.11 25.73
C GLN A 341 14.61 -10.48 24.68
N VAL A 342 14.35 -11.21 23.59
CA VAL A 342 13.45 -10.77 22.53
C VAL A 342 12.06 -11.37 22.76
N PRO A 343 11.04 -10.54 23.02
CA PRO A 343 9.69 -11.04 23.22
C PRO A 343 9.10 -11.57 21.91
N ALA A 344 8.57 -12.80 21.96
CA ALA A 344 7.82 -13.40 20.87
C ALA A 344 6.34 -13.40 21.22
N VAL A 345 5.65 -12.31 20.91
CA VAL A 345 4.23 -12.09 21.23
C VAL A 345 3.46 -11.85 19.95
N TYR A 346 2.32 -12.52 19.80
CA TYR A 346 1.37 -12.32 18.73
C TYR A 346 0.06 -11.81 19.31
N ASN A 347 -0.37 -10.63 18.86
CA ASN A 347 -1.62 -10.02 19.29
C ASN A 347 -2.70 -10.33 18.27
N PHE A 348 -3.66 -11.17 18.64
CA PHE A 348 -4.82 -11.49 17.82
C PHE A 348 -5.97 -10.56 18.18
N ASN A 349 -6.08 -9.47 17.42
CA ASN A 349 -7.04 -8.40 17.63
C ASN A 349 -8.19 -8.44 16.61
N PHE A 350 -8.82 -9.61 16.45
CA PHE A 350 -9.80 -9.87 15.38
C PHE A 350 -10.86 -8.77 15.22
N LEU A 351 -11.50 -8.35 16.31
CA LEU A 351 -12.60 -7.38 16.23
C LEU A 351 -12.11 -5.95 15.93
N SER A 352 -10.95 -5.56 16.46
CA SER A 352 -10.36 -4.23 16.26
C SER A 352 -9.48 -4.14 15.00
N ALA A 353 -9.26 -5.26 14.29
CA ALA A 353 -8.48 -5.27 13.07
C ALA A 353 -9.21 -4.56 11.92
N ALA A 354 -8.44 -3.86 11.09
CA ALA A 354 -8.97 -3.12 9.95
C ALA A 354 -9.72 -4.01 8.96
N GLY A 355 -9.25 -5.25 8.73
CA GLY A 355 -9.94 -6.23 7.89
C GLY A 355 -11.38 -6.50 8.35
N THR A 356 -11.64 -6.45 9.65
CA THR A 356 -12.99 -6.65 10.20
C THR A 356 -13.88 -5.43 9.98
N ALA A 357 -13.32 -4.22 10.06
CA ALA A 357 -14.02 -2.99 9.66
C ALA A 357 -14.45 -3.06 8.18
N ILE A 358 -13.55 -3.53 7.32
CA ILE A 358 -13.80 -3.67 5.88
C ILE A 358 -14.81 -4.78 5.59
N LEU A 359 -14.78 -5.87 6.37
CA LEU A 359 -15.80 -6.92 6.28
C LEU A 359 -17.20 -6.36 6.61
N PHE A 360 -17.32 -5.53 7.65
CA PHE A 360 -18.59 -4.85 7.93
C PHE A 360 -18.98 -3.88 6.80
N ALA A 361 -18.03 -3.12 6.25
CA ALA A 361 -18.28 -2.30 5.07
C ALA A 361 -18.82 -3.11 3.89
N TRP A 362 -18.32 -4.33 3.69
CA TRP A 362 -18.79 -5.23 2.65
C TRP A 362 -20.26 -5.61 2.87
N PHE A 363 -20.66 -5.99 4.09
CA PHE A 363 -22.06 -6.30 4.41
C PHE A 363 -23.01 -5.12 4.13
N PHE A 364 -22.62 -3.90 4.50
CA PHE A 364 -23.41 -2.70 4.22
C PHE A 364 -23.44 -2.35 2.73
N SER A 365 -22.40 -2.73 1.98
CA SER A 365 -22.30 -2.47 0.54
C SER A 365 -23.13 -3.43 -0.32
N ILE A 366 -23.50 -4.62 0.19
CA ILE A 366 -24.36 -5.59 -0.53
C ILE A 366 -25.68 -4.93 -1.00
N PRO A 367 -26.50 -4.34 -0.12
CA PRO A 367 -27.77 -3.72 -0.53
C PRO A 367 -27.56 -2.46 -1.38
N VAL A 368 -26.48 -1.71 -1.17
CA VAL A 368 -26.14 -0.51 -1.97
C VAL A 368 -25.90 -0.88 -3.43
N MET A 369 -25.15 -1.96 -3.66
CA MET A 369 -24.83 -2.41 -5.01
C MET A 369 -25.94 -3.22 -5.67
N GLY A 370 -26.96 -3.63 -4.91
CA GLY A 370 -28.04 -4.49 -5.40
C GLY A 370 -27.65 -5.93 -5.59
N ALA A 371 -26.62 -6.40 -4.89
CA ALA A 371 -26.21 -7.78 -4.98
C ALA A 371 -27.17 -8.67 -4.18
N SER A 372 -27.54 -9.82 -4.74
CA SER A 372 -28.09 -10.91 -3.93
C SER A 372 -26.98 -11.48 -3.02
N MET A 373 -27.35 -12.04 -1.87
CA MET A 373 -26.37 -12.67 -0.97
C MET A 373 -25.58 -13.79 -1.68
N GLN A 374 -26.21 -14.52 -2.60
CA GLN A 374 -25.54 -15.53 -3.42
C GLN A 374 -24.47 -14.91 -4.33
N THR A 375 -24.75 -13.78 -4.97
CA THR A 375 -23.77 -13.05 -5.80
C THR A 375 -22.61 -12.57 -4.95
N ALA A 376 -22.90 -12.00 -3.78
CA ALA A 376 -21.90 -11.55 -2.82
C ALA A 376 -20.98 -12.70 -2.38
N LEU A 377 -21.55 -13.84 -1.95
CA LEU A 377 -20.78 -15.01 -1.53
C LEU A 377 -20.00 -15.64 -2.69
N LYS A 378 -20.54 -15.65 -3.91
CA LYS A 378 -19.83 -16.12 -5.10
C LYS A 378 -18.62 -15.23 -5.43
N ALA A 379 -18.78 -13.90 -5.33
CA ALA A 379 -17.68 -12.94 -5.50
C ALA A 379 -16.62 -13.11 -4.40
N ALA A 380 -17.03 -13.28 -3.15
CA ALA A 380 -16.12 -13.57 -2.03
C ALA A 380 -15.35 -14.89 -2.24
N GLY A 381 -16.04 -15.97 -2.63
CA GLY A 381 -15.42 -17.25 -2.97
C GLY A 381 -14.44 -17.17 -4.16
N GLY A 382 -14.77 -16.35 -5.17
CA GLY A 382 -13.85 -16.01 -6.27
C GLY A 382 -12.59 -15.30 -5.78
N THR A 383 -12.74 -14.40 -4.80
CA THR A 383 -11.64 -13.65 -4.17
C THR A 383 -10.65 -14.58 -3.47
N PHE A 384 -11.11 -15.58 -2.72
CA PHE A 384 -10.20 -16.57 -2.11
C PHE A 384 -9.41 -17.37 -3.15
N LYS A 385 -10.05 -17.76 -4.26
CA LYS A 385 -9.36 -18.47 -5.35
C LYS A 385 -8.32 -17.58 -6.03
N GLN A 386 -8.62 -16.30 -6.21
CA GLN A 386 -7.71 -15.29 -6.75
C GLN A 386 -6.50 -15.09 -5.82
N LEU A 387 -6.71 -15.07 -4.50
CA LEU A 387 -5.69 -14.71 -3.52
C LEU A 387 -4.88 -15.87 -2.94
N LYS A 388 -5.19 -17.13 -3.24
CA LYS A 388 -4.51 -18.29 -2.63
C LYS A 388 -2.98 -18.24 -2.69
N TRP A 389 -2.42 -17.85 -3.85
CA TRP A 389 -0.97 -17.74 -4.02
C TRP A 389 -0.38 -16.45 -3.44
N PRO A 390 -0.99 -15.26 -3.62
CA PRO A 390 -0.61 -14.07 -2.88
C PRO A 390 -0.57 -14.28 -1.36
N ILE A 391 -1.61 -14.88 -0.76
CA ILE A 391 -1.70 -15.16 0.68
C ILE A 391 -0.54 -16.03 1.13
N TYR A 392 -0.31 -17.14 0.43
CA TYR A 392 0.81 -18.03 0.72
C TYR A 392 2.16 -17.31 0.61
N THR A 393 2.35 -16.50 -0.43
CA THR A 393 3.59 -15.74 -0.66
C THR A 393 3.84 -14.75 0.48
N ILE A 394 2.82 -14.00 0.89
CA ILE A 394 2.91 -13.04 2.00
C ILE A 394 3.28 -13.76 3.29
N ALA A 395 2.59 -14.85 3.63
CA ALA A 395 2.89 -15.63 4.84
C ALA A 395 4.36 -16.13 4.82
N THR A 396 4.82 -16.64 3.69
CA THR A 396 6.18 -17.14 3.54
C THR A 396 7.25 -16.04 3.62
N ILE A 397 7.00 -14.86 3.04
CA ILE A 397 7.92 -13.71 3.10
C ILE A 397 7.98 -13.12 4.51
N LEU A 398 6.85 -13.05 5.22
CA LEU A 398 6.85 -12.61 6.62
C LEU A 398 7.53 -13.66 7.53
N GLY A 399 7.37 -14.95 7.22
CA GLY A 399 8.16 -16.02 7.84
C GLY A 399 9.67 -15.82 7.63
N PHE A 400 10.09 -15.53 6.39
CA PHE A 400 11.47 -15.16 6.04
C PHE A 400 11.96 -13.96 6.85
N ALA A 401 11.18 -12.88 6.91
CA ALA A 401 11.55 -11.68 7.65
C ALA A 401 11.77 -11.97 9.14
N PHE A 402 10.89 -12.75 9.75
CA PHE A 402 11.00 -13.08 11.17
C PHE A 402 12.21 -13.99 11.45
N ILE A 403 12.47 -15.01 10.63
CA ILE A 403 13.67 -15.84 10.85
C ILE A 403 14.97 -15.04 10.65
N MET A 404 15.02 -14.13 9.67
CA MET A 404 16.16 -13.23 9.49
C MET A 404 16.36 -12.31 10.70
N ASN A 405 15.27 -11.87 11.33
CA ASN A 405 15.32 -11.02 12.52
C ASN A 405 15.74 -11.79 13.79
N PHE A 406 15.13 -12.95 14.04
CA PHE A 406 15.38 -13.76 15.23
C PHE A 406 16.72 -14.52 15.20
N SER A 407 17.26 -14.81 14.01
CA SER A 407 18.61 -15.38 13.89
C SER A 407 19.72 -14.35 14.09
N GLY A 408 19.44 -13.06 13.85
CA GLY A 408 20.43 -11.99 13.83
C GLY A 408 20.98 -11.68 12.44
N ALA A 409 20.62 -12.45 11.41
CA ALA A 409 21.11 -12.26 10.04
C ALA A 409 20.78 -10.86 9.47
N ALA A 410 19.58 -10.33 9.75
CA ALA A 410 19.22 -8.97 9.36
C ALA A 410 20.08 -7.90 10.05
N ILE A 411 20.55 -8.18 11.28
CA ILE A 411 21.41 -7.28 12.06
C ILE A 411 22.83 -7.30 11.50
N THR A 412 23.33 -8.47 11.11
CA THR A 412 24.60 -8.62 10.39
C THR A 412 24.62 -7.79 9.12
N LEU A 413 23.57 -7.90 8.29
CA LEU A 413 23.44 -7.11 7.06
C LEU A 413 23.44 -5.60 7.37
N GLY A 414 22.60 -5.15 8.31
CA GLY A 414 22.54 -3.73 8.66
C GLY A 414 23.87 -3.20 9.22
N THR A 415 24.59 -4.03 9.98
CA THR A 415 25.93 -3.67 10.50
C THR A 415 26.95 -3.53 9.38
N ALA A 416 26.91 -4.40 8.36
CA ALA A 416 27.76 -4.28 7.19
C ALA A 416 27.43 -3.02 6.37
N PHE A 417 26.15 -2.72 6.16
CA PHE A 417 25.73 -1.52 5.44
C PHE A 417 26.04 -0.22 6.20
N ALA A 418 26.19 -0.26 7.52
CA ALA A 418 26.60 0.91 8.30
C ALA A 418 28.00 1.43 7.91
N ALA A 419 28.83 0.61 7.26
CA ALA A 419 30.10 1.05 6.68
C ALA A 419 29.94 2.13 5.59
N SER A 420 28.76 2.26 4.98
CA SER A 420 28.45 3.36 4.04
C SER A 420 28.32 4.74 4.72
N GLY A 421 28.24 4.78 6.05
CA GLY A 421 28.26 6.01 6.84
C GLY A 421 27.12 6.96 6.48
N SER A 422 27.45 8.26 6.35
CA SER A 422 26.46 9.31 6.10
C SER A 422 25.79 9.23 4.75
N ALA A 423 26.32 8.46 3.78
CA ALA A 423 25.69 8.29 2.49
C ALA A 423 24.47 7.33 2.54
N PHE A 424 24.31 6.55 3.61
CA PHE A 424 23.29 5.50 3.67
C PHE A 424 21.86 5.99 3.44
N PRO A 425 21.37 7.13 4.00
CA PRO A 425 19.99 7.58 3.79
C PRO A 425 19.63 7.78 2.31
N PHE A 426 20.61 8.19 1.49
CA PHE A 426 20.41 8.29 0.05
C PHE A 426 20.24 6.89 -0.59
N PHE A 427 21.12 5.95 -0.27
CA PHE A 427 21.08 4.60 -0.82
C PHE A 427 19.96 3.73 -0.23
N ALA A 428 19.43 4.07 0.94
CA ALA A 428 18.28 3.40 1.54
C ALA A 428 17.07 3.41 0.62
N ALA A 429 16.87 4.49 -0.15
CA ALA A 429 15.86 4.58 -1.20
C ALA A 429 16.09 3.56 -2.33
N PHE A 430 17.34 3.36 -2.74
CA PHE A 430 17.71 2.40 -3.78
C PHE A 430 17.59 0.95 -3.33
N ILE A 431 17.79 0.66 -2.03
CA ILE A 431 17.52 -0.67 -1.46
C ILE A 431 16.02 -0.99 -1.56
N GLY A 432 15.17 -0.03 -1.18
CA GLY A 432 13.72 -0.13 -1.36
C GLY A 432 13.32 -0.32 -2.81
N TRP A 433 13.84 0.54 -3.69
CA TRP A 433 13.63 0.50 -5.13
C TRP A 433 14.00 -0.86 -5.74
N LEU A 434 15.18 -1.39 -5.42
CA LEU A 434 15.63 -2.71 -5.85
C LEU A 434 14.68 -3.80 -5.35
N GLY A 435 14.35 -3.77 -4.06
CA GLY A 435 13.46 -4.75 -3.44
C GLY A 435 12.10 -4.84 -4.12
N VAL A 436 11.50 -3.69 -4.44
CA VAL A 436 10.20 -3.64 -5.13
C VAL A 436 10.31 -3.94 -6.61
N PHE A 437 11.40 -3.52 -7.27
CA PHE A 437 11.65 -3.87 -8.66
C PHE A 437 11.56 -5.39 -8.87
N MET A 438 12.17 -6.21 -8.02
CA MET A 438 12.07 -7.67 -8.22
C MET A 438 10.79 -8.28 -7.66
N THR A 439 10.33 -7.82 -6.50
CA THR A 439 9.18 -8.44 -5.82
C THR A 439 7.84 -7.97 -6.35
N GLY A 440 7.78 -6.81 -7.00
CA GLY A 440 6.55 -6.12 -7.41
C GLY A 440 5.71 -5.57 -6.24
N SER A 441 6.25 -5.56 -5.01
CA SER A 441 5.48 -5.29 -3.79
C SER A 441 6.31 -4.55 -2.72
N ASP A 442 5.92 -3.32 -2.40
CA ASP A 442 6.48 -2.55 -1.27
C ASP A 442 6.36 -3.31 0.05
N THR A 443 5.25 -4.00 0.28
CA THR A 443 5.06 -4.85 1.47
C THR A 443 6.15 -5.91 1.59
N SER A 444 6.47 -6.56 0.47
CA SER A 444 7.50 -7.61 0.44
C SER A 444 8.89 -7.02 0.63
N ALA A 445 9.19 -5.88 -0.01
CA ALA A 445 10.47 -5.19 0.17
C ALA A 445 10.66 -4.69 1.60
N ASN A 446 9.62 -4.11 2.21
CA ASN A 446 9.63 -3.68 3.60
C ASN A 446 9.81 -4.86 4.57
N ALA A 447 9.21 -6.02 4.28
CA ALA A 447 9.43 -7.23 5.06
C ALA A 447 10.87 -7.75 4.93
N ILE A 448 11.47 -7.71 3.74
CA ILE A 448 12.82 -8.23 3.51
C ILE A 448 13.89 -7.30 4.10
N PHE A 449 13.75 -5.99 3.90
CA PHE A 449 14.80 -5.01 4.21
C PHE A 449 14.52 -4.17 5.45
N GLY A 450 13.32 -4.21 6.02
CA GLY A 450 12.95 -3.28 7.10
C GLY A 450 13.87 -3.34 8.32
N LYS A 451 14.22 -4.54 8.79
CA LYS A 451 15.13 -4.64 9.93
C LYS A 451 16.56 -4.22 9.60
N LEU A 452 17.02 -4.47 8.38
CA LEU A 452 18.31 -4.00 7.89
C LEU A 452 18.37 -2.46 7.90
N GLN A 453 17.34 -1.80 7.38
CA GLN A 453 17.23 -0.33 7.35
C GLN A 453 17.27 0.26 8.76
N TYR A 454 16.53 -0.35 9.70
CA TYR A 454 16.53 0.03 11.10
C TYR A 454 17.91 -0.09 11.74
N VAL A 455 18.55 -1.25 11.61
CA VAL A 455 19.85 -1.51 12.25
C VAL A 455 20.92 -0.59 11.67
N THR A 456 20.91 -0.35 10.37
CA THR A 456 21.89 0.53 9.74
C THR A 456 21.74 1.97 10.24
N ALA A 457 20.50 2.48 10.33
CA ALA A 457 20.22 3.81 10.87
C ALA A 457 20.71 3.99 12.31
N GLU A 458 20.40 3.04 13.19
CA GLU A 458 20.88 3.05 14.58
C GLU A 458 22.42 3.08 14.65
N LYS A 459 23.10 2.31 13.78
CA LYS A 459 24.56 2.23 13.75
C LYS A 459 25.23 3.51 13.26
N ILE A 460 24.61 4.24 12.34
CA ILE A 460 25.12 5.54 11.85
C ILE A 460 24.57 6.73 12.64
N GLY A 461 23.78 6.48 13.69
CA GLY A 461 23.30 7.51 14.63
C GLY A 461 22.15 8.38 14.11
N ILE A 462 21.35 7.89 13.16
CA ILE A 462 20.16 8.62 12.66
C ILE A 462 18.87 7.91 13.07
N ASP A 463 17.75 8.61 12.98
CA ASP A 463 16.46 8.03 13.29
C ASP A 463 16.06 6.93 12.28
N PRO A 464 15.77 5.69 12.73
CA PRO A 464 15.36 4.58 11.87
C PRO A 464 14.12 4.85 11.02
N VAL A 465 13.23 5.75 11.45
CA VAL A 465 12.04 6.10 10.67
C VAL A 465 12.44 6.74 9.33
N ILE A 466 13.59 7.42 9.24
CA ILE A 466 14.09 8.01 7.99
C ILE A 466 14.41 6.90 6.98
N THR A 467 15.22 5.91 7.34
CA THR A 467 15.66 4.86 6.40
C THR A 467 14.53 3.88 6.08
N MET A 468 13.62 3.65 7.02
CA MET A 468 12.39 2.91 6.78
C MET A 468 11.45 3.61 5.81
N SER A 469 11.29 4.94 5.96
CA SER A 469 10.57 5.76 5.01
C SER A 469 11.24 5.74 3.64
N ALA A 470 12.58 5.81 3.60
CA ALA A 470 13.35 5.75 2.35
C ALA A 470 13.11 4.44 1.61
N ASN A 471 13.15 3.33 2.33
CA ASN A 471 12.86 2.01 1.79
C ASN A 471 11.46 1.95 1.17
N THR A 472 10.47 2.47 1.89
CA THR A 472 9.08 2.45 1.42
C THR A 472 8.94 3.37 0.20
N CYS A 473 9.32 4.63 0.28
CA CYS A 473 9.13 5.61 -0.79
C CYS A 473 9.97 5.30 -2.05
N GLY A 474 11.19 4.77 -1.87
CA GLY A 474 12.03 4.30 -2.96
C GLY A 474 11.44 3.06 -3.63
N GLY A 475 10.82 2.18 -2.83
CA GLY A 475 10.07 1.01 -3.28
C GLY A 475 8.98 1.37 -4.28
N VAL A 476 8.19 2.40 -3.96
CA VAL A 476 7.15 2.91 -4.86
C VAL A 476 7.69 3.23 -6.26
N CYS A 477 8.88 3.84 -6.35
CA CYS A 477 9.53 4.14 -7.63
C CYS A 477 9.94 2.86 -8.38
N GLY A 478 10.34 1.81 -7.67
CA GLY A 478 10.71 0.51 -8.24
C GLY A 478 9.52 -0.29 -8.76
N LYS A 479 8.32 -0.07 -8.22
CA LYS A 479 7.11 -0.80 -8.65
C LYS A 479 6.82 -0.63 -10.13
N MET A 480 7.02 0.57 -10.69
CA MET A 480 6.69 0.89 -12.08
C MET A 480 7.50 0.05 -13.10
N ILE A 481 8.68 -0.44 -12.72
CA ILE A 481 9.55 -1.26 -13.57
C ILE A 481 9.53 -2.74 -13.20
N SER A 482 8.74 -3.13 -12.20
CA SER A 482 8.71 -4.51 -11.76
C SER A 482 8.14 -5.43 -12.86
N PRO A 483 8.72 -6.63 -13.08
CA PRO A 483 8.23 -7.57 -14.07
C PRO A 483 6.74 -7.88 -13.90
N GLN A 484 6.27 -7.95 -12.65
CA GLN A 484 4.85 -8.16 -12.33
C GLN A 484 3.97 -7.01 -12.82
N SER A 485 4.29 -5.76 -12.47
CA SER A 485 3.46 -4.61 -12.89
C SER A 485 3.49 -4.41 -14.40
N ILE A 486 4.65 -4.63 -15.03
CA ILE A 486 4.80 -4.58 -16.48
C ILE A 486 3.97 -5.67 -17.16
N SER A 487 4.01 -6.90 -16.66
CA SER A 487 3.21 -8.00 -17.22
C SER A 487 1.71 -7.75 -17.10
N VAL A 488 1.26 -7.15 -15.99
CA VAL A 488 -0.13 -6.75 -15.82
C VAL A 488 -0.50 -5.63 -16.81
N ALA A 489 0.39 -4.66 -17.01
CA ALA A 489 0.19 -3.60 -17.99
C ALA A 489 0.13 -4.17 -19.42
N THR A 490 1.07 -5.03 -19.83
CA THR A 490 1.06 -5.63 -21.19
C THR A 490 -0.20 -6.45 -21.43
N ALA A 491 -0.66 -7.22 -20.44
CA ALA A 491 -1.91 -7.96 -20.55
C ALA A 491 -3.12 -7.02 -20.73
N ALA A 492 -3.19 -5.94 -19.96
CA ALA A 492 -4.30 -4.99 -20.01
C ALA A 492 -4.33 -4.14 -21.29
N THR A 493 -3.18 -3.90 -21.91
CA THR A 493 -3.06 -3.09 -23.14
C THR A 493 -2.95 -3.92 -24.42
N GLY A 494 -3.06 -5.26 -24.33
CA GLY A 494 -2.92 -6.15 -25.50
C GLY A 494 -1.51 -6.19 -26.09
N MET A 495 -0.48 -5.95 -25.28
CA MET A 495 0.93 -5.91 -25.68
C MET A 495 1.76 -7.07 -25.09
N VAL A 496 1.13 -8.21 -24.80
CA VAL A 496 1.82 -9.39 -24.24
C VAL A 496 2.99 -9.79 -25.16
N GLY A 497 4.18 -9.98 -24.58
CA GLY A 497 5.41 -10.24 -25.33
C GLY A 497 6.23 -8.99 -25.68
N ARG A 498 5.72 -7.79 -25.38
CA ARG A 498 6.42 -6.50 -25.55
C ARG A 498 6.77 -5.82 -24.22
N GLU A 499 6.96 -6.62 -23.16
CA GLU A 499 7.31 -6.12 -21.82
C GLU A 499 8.58 -5.26 -21.83
N GLY A 500 9.55 -5.60 -22.69
CA GLY A 500 10.79 -4.86 -22.84
C GLY A 500 10.60 -3.42 -23.32
N ASP A 501 9.56 -3.14 -24.10
CA ASP A 501 9.28 -1.78 -24.59
C ASP A 501 8.77 -0.89 -23.46
N ILE A 502 7.86 -1.42 -22.63
CA ILE A 502 7.39 -0.72 -21.43
C ILE A 502 8.55 -0.51 -20.44
N PHE A 503 9.36 -1.53 -20.20
CA PHE A 503 10.50 -1.42 -19.29
C PHE A 503 11.48 -0.32 -19.72
N ARG A 504 11.87 -0.30 -21.00
CA ARG A 504 12.76 0.74 -21.55
C ARG A 504 12.14 2.13 -21.44
N PHE A 505 10.82 2.24 -21.59
CA PHE A 505 10.12 3.50 -21.37
C PHE A 505 10.19 3.92 -19.90
N THR A 506 9.84 3.05 -18.95
CA THR A 506 9.67 3.43 -17.53
C THR A 506 10.97 3.51 -16.73
N VAL A 507 12.04 2.82 -17.12
CA VAL A 507 13.28 2.70 -16.31
C VAL A 507 13.97 4.02 -15.99
N ILE A 508 14.06 4.93 -16.97
CA ILE A 508 14.70 6.24 -16.75
C ILE A 508 13.91 7.06 -15.72
N HIS A 509 12.58 7.07 -15.87
CA HIS A 509 11.66 7.78 -14.98
C HIS A 509 11.75 7.22 -13.55
N SER A 510 11.87 5.90 -13.44
CA SER A 510 12.03 5.20 -12.17
C SER A 510 13.30 5.59 -11.44
N ILE A 511 14.44 5.65 -12.14
CA ILE A 511 15.73 6.06 -11.58
C ILE A 511 15.72 7.53 -11.16
N ILE A 512 15.14 8.41 -11.98
CA ILE A 512 15.03 9.85 -11.66
C ILE A 512 14.25 10.05 -10.36
N LEU A 513 13.08 9.42 -10.23
CA LEU A 513 12.24 9.56 -9.04
C LEU A 513 12.88 8.91 -7.80
N ALA A 514 13.52 7.74 -7.95
CA ALA A 514 14.25 7.10 -6.85
C ALA A 514 15.44 7.97 -6.36
N THR A 515 16.14 8.62 -7.28
CA THR A 515 17.23 9.57 -6.95
C THR A 515 16.69 10.75 -6.16
N LEU A 516 15.54 11.30 -6.58
CA LEU A 516 14.85 12.38 -5.87
C LEU A 516 14.51 11.98 -4.43
N ILE A 517 13.92 10.79 -4.25
CA ILE A 517 13.62 10.23 -2.91
C ILE A 517 14.89 10.06 -2.08
N GLY A 518 15.98 9.58 -2.67
CA GLY A 518 17.27 9.44 -1.99
C GLY A 518 17.82 10.78 -1.52
N ILE A 519 17.78 11.81 -2.37
CA ILE A 519 18.20 13.18 -2.02
C ILE A 519 17.36 13.71 -0.86
N MET A 520 16.03 13.53 -0.92
CA MET A 520 15.14 13.99 0.14
C MET A 520 15.45 13.34 1.50
N HIS A 521 15.68 12.03 1.54
CA HIS A 521 16.01 11.33 2.79
C HIS A 521 17.40 11.68 3.32
N TYR A 522 18.37 11.95 2.45
CA TYR A 522 19.65 12.52 2.87
C TYR A 522 19.47 13.89 3.52
N LEU A 523 18.64 14.76 2.93
CA LEU A 523 18.34 16.07 3.49
C LEU A 523 17.57 15.97 4.82
N TRP A 524 16.60 15.07 4.97
CA TRP A 524 15.90 14.89 6.25
C TRP A 524 16.78 14.31 7.35
N ALA A 525 17.77 13.48 6.99
CA ALA A 525 18.71 12.94 7.96
C ALA A 525 19.64 14.01 8.56
N TYR A 526 20.10 14.97 7.75
CA TYR A 526 21.21 15.85 8.15
C TYR A 526 20.92 17.35 8.09
N VAL A 527 19.99 17.80 7.26
CA VAL A 527 19.72 19.23 7.01
C VAL A 527 18.39 19.68 7.63
N PHE A 528 17.34 18.84 7.50
CA PHE A 528 15.99 19.14 7.97
C PHE A 528 15.48 18.07 8.96
N PRO A 529 16.15 17.85 10.11
CA PRO A 529 15.76 16.82 11.07
C PRO A 529 14.38 17.06 11.69
N TRP A 530 13.88 18.30 11.65
CA TRP A 530 12.52 18.65 12.07
C TRP A 530 11.42 17.99 11.22
N MET A 531 11.77 17.44 10.05
CA MET A 531 10.85 16.63 9.25
C MET A 531 10.58 15.27 9.86
N VAL A 532 11.47 14.76 10.74
CA VAL A 532 11.22 13.53 11.48
C VAL A 532 10.07 13.77 12.48
N PRO A 533 9.03 12.94 12.50
CA PRO A 533 7.94 13.10 13.46
C PRO A 533 8.45 12.96 14.90
N ALA A 534 7.84 13.71 15.82
CA ALA A 534 8.05 13.49 17.24
C ALA A 534 7.21 12.29 17.68
N TYR A 535 7.87 11.24 18.16
CA TYR A 535 7.22 10.07 18.73
C TYR A 535 8.07 9.49 19.87
N GLU A 536 7.42 8.77 20.78
CA GLU A 536 8.17 8.01 21.78
C GLU A 536 8.92 6.89 21.08
N LYS A 537 10.25 7.04 20.99
CA LYS A 537 11.10 5.94 20.58
C LYS A 537 10.83 4.78 21.52
N ILE A 538 10.62 3.58 20.98
CA ILE A 538 10.46 2.37 21.78
C ILE A 538 11.83 2.06 22.42
N ILE A 539 12.15 2.75 23.51
CA ILE A 539 13.37 2.53 24.28
C ILE A 539 13.06 1.39 25.25
N ALA A 540 13.61 0.21 24.94
CA ALA A 540 13.51 -0.95 25.81
C ALA A 540 14.15 -0.67 27.19
N GLY A 541 13.33 -0.42 28.21
CA GLY A 541 13.77 -0.27 29.60
C GLY A 541 13.56 1.11 30.23
N ALA A 542 12.86 2.05 29.58
CA ALA A 542 12.43 3.25 30.27
C ALA A 542 11.47 2.89 31.43
N PRO A 543 11.70 3.34 32.67
CA PRO A 543 10.76 3.12 33.76
C PRO A 543 9.43 3.73 33.35
N LYS A 544 8.37 2.90 33.34
CA LYS A 544 7.02 3.44 33.17
C LYS A 544 6.81 4.44 34.31
N PRO A 545 6.33 5.67 34.03
CA PRO A 545 6.00 6.60 35.09
C PRO A 545 5.07 5.90 36.09
N VAL A 546 5.27 6.14 37.39
CA VAL A 546 4.39 5.66 38.44
C VAL A 546 3.07 6.41 38.27
N VAL A 547 2.19 5.86 37.43
CA VAL A 547 0.83 6.37 37.27
C VAL A 547 -0.01 5.72 38.36
N ASP A 548 -0.78 6.53 39.09
CA ASP A 548 -1.80 6.01 40.00
C ASP A 548 -2.67 4.98 39.26
N ALA A 549 -2.64 3.74 39.73
CA ALA A 549 -3.31 2.61 39.10
C ALA A 549 -4.83 2.84 39.01
N ALA A 550 -5.42 3.55 39.98
CA ALA A 550 -6.83 3.90 39.96
C ALA A 550 -7.12 4.97 38.90
N ALA A 551 -6.28 6.01 38.80
CA ALA A 551 -6.41 7.03 37.77
C ALA A 551 -6.21 6.46 36.35
N ALA A 552 -5.26 5.53 36.18
CA ALA A 552 -5.02 4.84 34.91
C ALA A 552 -6.20 3.93 34.53
N ALA A 553 -6.77 3.21 35.49
CA ALA A 553 -7.96 2.38 35.27
C ALA A 553 -9.19 3.22 34.91
N ALA A 554 -9.43 4.33 35.63
CA ALA A 554 -10.52 5.26 35.34
C ALA A 554 -10.38 5.89 33.95
N LYS A 555 -9.17 6.34 33.58
CA LYS A 555 -8.88 6.86 32.23
C LYS A 555 -9.11 5.82 31.14
N LYS A 556 -8.72 4.57 31.39
CA LYS A 556 -8.97 3.45 30.45
C LYS A 556 -10.46 3.18 30.30
N ALA A 557 -11.22 3.14 31.40
CA ALA A 557 -12.68 2.96 31.36
C ALA A 557 -13.39 4.09 30.60
N ALA A 558 -13.02 5.35 30.86
CA ALA A 558 -13.54 6.50 30.12
C ALA A 558 -13.24 6.40 28.61
N THR A 559 -12.01 6.01 28.25
CA THR A 559 -11.60 5.82 26.84
C THR A 559 -12.42 4.72 26.15
N ILE A 560 -12.73 3.63 26.85
CA ILE A 560 -13.57 2.54 26.34
C ILE A 560 -15.02 3.04 26.14
N GLN A 561 -15.56 3.79 27.10
CA GLN A 561 -16.91 4.34 27.01
C GLN A 561 -17.06 5.33 25.84
N GLU A 562 -16.11 6.25 25.70
CA GLU A 562 -16.02 7.12 24.51
C GLU A 562 -15.93 6.31 23.22
N GLY A 563 -15.17 5.21 23.24
CA GLY A 563 -15.04 4.31 22.11
C GLY A 563 -16.36 3.73 21.62
N TYR A 564 -17.23 3.29 22.53
CA TYR A 564 -18.58 2.83 22.18
C TYR A 564 -19.40 3.94 21.51
N MET A 565 -19.29 5.19 21.97
CA MET A 565 -20.00 6.31 21.37
C MET A 565 -19.54 6.59 19.93
N TYR A 566 -18.22 6.55 19.68
CA TYR A 566 -17.68 6.69 18.32
C TYR A 566 -18.15 5.57 17.38
N ILE A 567 -18.19 4.33 17.87
CA ILE A 567 -18.65 3.18 17.08
C ILE A 567 -20.13 3.34 16.73
N VAL A 568 -20.98 3.65 17.71
CA VAL A 568 -22.43 3.82 17.49
C VAL A 568 -22.69 4.99 16.54
N GLY A 569 -22.11 6.17 16.80
CA GLY A 569 -22.25 7.34 15.93
C GLY A 569 -21.75 7.08 14.50
N GLY A 570 -20.62 6.38 14.37
CA GLY A 570 -20.07 5.96 13.09
C GLY A 570 -21.00 5.03 12.32
N ILE A 571 -21.55 4.00 12.98
CA ILE A 571 -22.48 3.05 12.35
C ILE A 571 -23.77 3.76 11.90
N VAL A 572 -24.30 4.72 12.70
CA VAL A 572 -25.47 5.52 12.31
C VAL A 572 -25.19 6.32 11.05
N LEU A 573 -24.04 7.02 10.98
CA LEU A 573 -23.64 7.76 9.78
C LEU A 573 -23.53 6.85 8.55
N ILE A 574 -22.90 5.68 8.71
CA ILE A 574 -22.74 4.70 7.64
C ILE A 574 -24.10 4.17 7.15
N PHE A 575 -25.03 3.92 8.08
CA PHE A 575 -26.38 3.48 7.75
C PHE A 575 -27.14 4.55 6.96
N ILE A 576 -27.00 5.83 7.32
CA ILE A 576 -27.57 6.96 6.57
C ILE A 576 -27.00 6.99 5.15
N VAL A 577 -25.68 6.90 4.98
CA VAL A 577 -25.04 6.86 3.66
C VAL A 577 -25.52 5.66 2.83
N THR A 578 -25.69 4.51 3.47
CA THR A 578 -26.19 3.28 2.85
C THR A 578 -27.60 3.46 2.30
N ILE A 579 -28.51 4.04 3.09
CA ILE A 579 -29.89 4.31 2.65
C ILE A 579 -29.91 5.39 1.58
N ALA A 580 -29.23 6.51 1.80
CA ALA A 580 -29.22 7.64 0.89
C ALA A 580 -28.69 7.26 -0.49
N SER A 581 -27.60 6.49 -0.55
CA SER A 581 -27.03 6.01 -1.82
C SER A 581 -27.95 5.06 -2.58
N ARG A 582 -28.67 4.19 -1.86
CA ARG A 582 -29.66 3.29 -2.46
C ARG A 582 -30.85 4.06 -3.04
N ILE A 583 -31.38 5.03 -2.32
CA ILE A 583 -32.52 5.85 -2.76
C ILE A 583 -32.11 6.74 -3.93
N ALA A 584 -30.99 7.46 -3.82
CA ALA A 584 -30.54 8.38 -4.86
C ALA A 584 -30.24 7.66 -6.18
N GLY A 585 -29.64 6.46 -6.12
CA GLY A 585 -29.30 5.66 -7.30
C GLY A 585 -30.33 4.61 -7.68
N ALA A 586 -31.60 4.76 -7.29
CA ALA A 586 -32.65 3.83 -7.67
C ALA A 586 -32.81 3.77 -9.20
N GLY A 587 -32.88 2.56 -9.76
CA GLY A 587 -33.01 2.33 -11.21
C GLY A 587 -32.09 1.22 -11.74
N PRO A 588 -32.44 0.63 -12.90
CA PRO A 588 -31.67 -0.46 -13.49
C PRO A 588 -30.30 0.05 -13.99
N ILE A 589 -29.24 -0.68 -13.66
CA ILE A 589 -27.95 -0.54 -14.35
C ILE A 589 -27.99 -1.48 -15.54
N LYS A 590 -27.75 -0.97 -16.75
CA LYS A 590 -27.53 -1.80 -17.93
C LYS A 590 -26.23 -2.58 -17.72
N VAL A 591 -26.32 -3.83 -17.27
CA VAL A 591 -25.18 -4.75 -17.22
C VAL A 591 -25.00 -5.34 -18.62
N ALA A 592 -23.76 -5.39 -19.12
CA ALA A 592 -23.44 -6.02 -20.40
C ALA A 592 -23.96 -7.48 -20.45
N ALA A 593 -24.46 -7.90 -21.62
CA ALA A 593 -25.15 -9.18 -21.81
C ALA A 593 -24.31 -10.37 -21.27
N GLY A 594 -24.95 -11.22 -20.45
CA GLY A 594 -24.34 -12.45 -19.90
C GLY A 594 -23.97 -12.40 -18.40
N LYS A 595 -24.23 -11.29 -17.70
CA LYS A 595 -24.17 -11.20 -16.23
C LYS A 595 -25.56 -10.84 -15.68
N ASP A 596 -25.89 -11.33 -14.49
CA ASP A 596 -27.20 -11.15 -13.87
C ASP A 596 -27.67 -9.70 -14.04
N LYS A 597 -28.86 -9.53 -14.63
CA LYS A 597 -29.55 -8.25 -14.59
C LYS A 597 -29.74 -7.93 -13.11
N ALA A 598 -29.13 -6.85 -12.64
CA ALA A 598 -29.41 -6.33 -11.31
C ALA A 598 -30.87 -5.87 -11.31
N HIS A 599 -31.76 -6.78 -10.91
CA HIS A 599 -33.19 -6.53 -10.77
C HIS A 599 -33.42 -5.89 -9.40
N PHE A 600 -33.89 -4.64 -9.41
CA PHE A 600 -34.19 -3.89 -8.20
C PHE A 600 -35.71 -3.75 -8.08
N HIS A 601 -36.27 -4.29 -7.01
CA HIS A 601 -37.60 -3.93 -6.50
C HIS A 601 -37.47 -2.77 -5.52
#